data_AF-A0A8J2LBL7-F1
#
_entry.id   AF-A0A8J2LBL7-F1
#
_cell.length_a   1.000
_cell.length_b   1.000
_cell.length_c   1.000
_cell.angle_alpha   90.00
_cell.angle_beta   90.00
_cell.angle_gamma   90.00
#
_symmetry.space_group_name_H-M   'P 1'
#
loop_
_entity.id
_entity.type
_entity.pdbx_description
1 polymer ?
#
loop_
_entity_poly.entity_id
_entity_poly.type
_entity_poly.pdbx_seq_one_letter_code
_entity_poly.pdbx_strand_id
1 'polypeptide(L)'
;MHWKYRECVKWKNTNEDEHDPDLYDCRFRPWYVQAANYPKNIVILHDVSGSMTGLRREIAKHVVSTILDTLTENDFVAVFNFTDETVPLVPCFENRLVQANLKNVREFKVALEQDRTAKVANFTTALLKAFEVLAK
;
A
#
# COMPACT_ATOMS: atom_id res chain seq x y z
N MET A 1 -1.27 23.31 3.73
CA MET A 1 -2.09 23.40 2.50
C MET A 1 -3.53 23.65 2.92
N HIS A 2 -4.22 24.60 2.28
CA HIS A 2 -5.59 24.99 2.64
C HIS A 2 -6.44 24.87 1.38
N TRP A 3 -7.49 24.05 1.41
CA TRP A 3 -8.42 23.86 0.30
C TRP A 3 -9.67 24.72 0.51
N LYS A 4 -10.14 25.41 -0.54
CA LYS A 4 -11.29 26.33 -0.46
C LYS A 4 -12.28 26.07 -1.58
N TYR A 5 -13.53 25.77 -1.21
CA TYR A 5 -14.66 25.70 -2.14
C TYR A 5 -15.13 27.12 -2.49
N ARG A 6 -15.68 27.32 -3.70
CA ARG A 6 -16.15 28.65 -4.17
C ARG A 6 -17.39 29.13 -3.42
N GLU A 7 -18.35 28.25 -3.18
CA GLU A 7 -19.52 28.55 -2.36
C GLU A 7 -19.31 28.00 -0.95
N CYS A 8 -19.61 28.83 0.06
CA CYS A 8 -19.48 28.44 1.46
C CYS A 8 -20.65 27.53 1.84
N VAL A 9 -20.39 26.24 1.91
CA VAL A 9 -21.33 25.25 2.45
C VAL A 9 -20.78 24.78 3.80
N LYS A 10 -21.66 24.63 4.80
CA LYS A 10 -21.27 24.08 6.11
C LYS A 10 -20.71 22.68 5.89
N TRP A 11 -19.50 22.44 6.38
CA TRP A 11 -18.88 21.13 6.33
C TRP A 11 -19.72 20.13 7.12
N LYS A 12 -19.89 18.91 6.58
CA LYS A 12 -20.86 17.95 7.11
C LYS A 12 -20.56 17.50 8.54
N ASN A 13 -19.29 17.30 8.86
CA ASN A 13 -18.84 16.88 10.18
C ASN A 13 -18.16 18.06 10.88
N THR A 14 -18.77 18.60 11.93
CA THR A 14 -18.20 19.75 12.66
C THR A 14 -17.17 19.37 13.71
N ASN A 15 -16.81 18.08 13.83
CA ASN A 15 -16.01 17.51 14.91
C ASN A 15 -16.61 17.79 16.30
N GLU A 16 -17.93 17.96 16.38
CA GLU A 16 -18.66 18.16 17.63
C GLU A 16 -18.91 16.84 18.37
N ASP A 17 -18.99 15.72 17.64
CA ASP A 17 -19.07 14.38 18.22
C ASP A 17 -17.68 13.76 18.29
N GLU A 18 -17.16 13.56 19.50
CA GLU A 18 -15.87 12.89 19.73
C GLU A 18 -15.86 11.43 19.25
N HIS A 19 -17.03 10.80 19.09
CA HIS A 19 -17.17 9.42 18.62
C HIS A 19 -17.21 9.30 17.09
N ASP A 20 -17.36 10.39 16.35
CA ASP A 20 -17.31 10.44 14.89
C ASP A 20 -16.41 11.59 14.42
N PRO A 21 -15.09 11.51 14.63
CA PRO A 21 -14.16 12.54 14.18
C PRO A 21 -14.04 12.55 12.65
N ASP A 22 -13.92 13.74 12.07
CA ASP A 22 -13.66 13.93 10.66
C ASP A 22 -12.22 13.54 10.30
N LEU A 23 -12.09 12.40 9.63
CA LEU A 23 -10.81 11.92 9.09
C LEU A 23 -10.55 12.42 7.67
N TYR A 24 -11.22 13.49 7.23
CA TYR A 24 -11.02 14.04 5.89
C TYR A 24 -9.64 14.66 5.71
N ASP A 25 -8.89 14.12 4.76
CA ASP A 25 -7.67 14.72 4.21
C ASP A 25 -7.78 14.78 2.68
N CYS A 26 -7.58 15.97 2.09
CA CYS A 26 -7.68 16.13 0.64
C CYS A 26 -6.60 15.34 -0.12
N ARG A 27 -5.45 15.09 0.51
CA ARG A 27 -4.27 14.53 -0.16
C ARG A 27 -4.45 13.06 -0.50
N PHE A 28 -5.35 12.38 0.19
CA PHE A 28 -5.77 11.01 -0.09
C PHE A 28 -6.95 10.94 -1.08
N ARG A 29 -7.48 12.08 -1.55
CA ARG A 29 -8.63 12.07 -2.45
C ARG A 29 -8.19 11.76 -3.88
N PRO A 30 -8.94 10.92 -4.63
CA PRO A 30 -8.58 10.54 -5.99
C PRO A 30 -8.31 11.73 -6.90
N TRP A 31 -9.10 12.81 -6.81
CA TRP A 31 -8.89 14.02 -7.62
C TRP A 31 -7.56 14.72 -7.32
N TYR A 32 -7.11 14.71 -6.06
CA TYR A 32 -5.83 15.30 -5.67
C TYR A 32 -4.68 14.41 -6.14
N VAL A 33 -4.78 13.11 -5.84
CA VAL A 33 -3.74 12.12 -6.19
C VAL A 33 -3.51 12.04 -7.69
N GLN A 34 -4.57 12.02 -8.49
CA GLN A 34 -4.50 11.96 -9.96
C GLN A 34 -3.93 13.24 -10.57
N ALA A 35 -4.20 14.40 -9.96
CA ALA A 35 -3.64 15.67 -10.43
C ALA A 35 -2.18 15.87 -10.00
N ALA A 36 -1.79 15.31 -8.84
CA ALA A 36 -0.46 15.46 -8.26
C ALA A 36 0.56 14.46 -8.80
N ASN A 37 0.12 13.30 -9.30
CA ASN A 37 1.00 12.21 -9.71
C ASN A 37 0.69 11.69 -11.11
N TYR A 38 1.74 11.28 -11.82
CA TYR A 38 1.64 10.50 -13.06
C TYR A 38 1.48 9.00 -12.74
N PRO A 39 0.87 8.18 -13.62
CA PRO A 39 0.86 6.72 -13.50
C PRO A 39 2.25 6.15 -13.20
N LYS A 40 2.34 5.27 -12.21
CA LYS A 40 3.62 4.75 -11.70
C LYS A 40 3.60 3.24 -11.50
N ASN A 41 4.78 2.65 -11.67
CA ASN A 41 5.07 1.25 -11.40
C ASN A 41 5.78 1.15 -10.05
N ILE A 42 5.18 0.44 -9.09
CA ILE A 42 5.70 0.31 -7.73
C ILE A 42 5.94 -1.16 -7.40
N VAL A 43 7.09 -1.44 -6.81
CA VAL A 43 7.35 -2.72 -6.13
C VAL A 43 7.48 -2.46 -4.63
N ILE A 44 6.68 -3.16 -3.84
CA ILE A 44 6.71 -3.11 -2.38
C ILE A 44 7.40 -4.38 -1.88
N LEU A 45 8.52 -4.22 -1.19
CA LEU A 45 9.21 -5.30 -0.48
C LEU A 45 8.79 -5.28 0.98
N HIS A 46 8.06 -6.31 1.40
CA HIS A 46 7.54 -6.47 2.75
C HIS A 46 8.39 -7.47 3.53
N ASP A 47 9.12 -6.99 4.54
CA ASP A 47 9.97 -7.80 5.40
C ASP A 47 9.10 -8.64 6.35
N VAL A 48 9.12 -9.95 6.18
CA VAL A 48 8.44 -10.91 7.08
C VAL A 48 9.45 -11.79 7.81
N SER A 49 10.67 -11.29 8.04
CA SER A 49 11.68 -11.97 8.85
C SER A 49 11.24 -12.10 10.31
N GLY A 50 11.85 -13.03 11.05
CA GLY A 50 11.55 -13.24 12.47
C GLY A 50 11.68 -11.97 13.33
N SER A 51 12.54 -11.03 12.93
CA SER A 51 12.77 -9.76 13.62
C SER A 51 11.59 -8.78 13.58
N MET A 52 10.63 -9.02 12.69
CA MET A 52 9.43 -8.20 12.50
C MET A 52 8.25 -8.69 13.35
N THR A 53 8.40 -9.79 14.09
CA THR A 53 7.33 -10.37 14.90
C THR A 53 6.74 -9.36 15.91
N GLY A 54 5.40 -9.37 16.05
CA GLY A 54 4.67 -8.50 16.98
C GLY A 54 4.32 -7.15 16.34
N LEU A 55 4.53 -6.05 17.08
CA LEU A 55 4.08 -4.71 16.69
C LEU A 55 4.66 -4.23 15.35
N ARG A 56 5.91 -4.59 15.04
CA ARG A 56 6.57 -4.16 13.79
C ARG A 56 5.86 -4.69 12.55
N ARG A 57 5.40 -5.95 12.58
CA ARG A 57 4.60 -6.57 11.53
C ARG A 57 3.26 -5.87 11.37
N GLU A 58 2.55 -5.60 12.46
CA GLU A 58 1.24 -4.92 12.38
C GLU A 58 1.36 -3.50 11.80
N ILE A 59 2.40 -2.76 12.20
CA ILE A 59 2.71 -1.46 11.58
C ILE A 59 3.05 -1.63 10.09
N ALA A 60 3.88 -2.61 9.72
CA ALA A 60 4.25 -2.85 8.34
C ALA A 60 3.02 -3.16 7.46
N LYS A 61 2.13 -4.05 7.89
CA LYS A 61 0.86 -4.33 7.21
C LYS A 61 0.01 -3.08 7.01
N HIS A 62 -0.18 -2.29 8.08
CA HIS A 62 -0.94 -1.05 7.98
C HIS A 62 -0.32 -0.02 7.04
N VAL A 63 1.01 0.10 7.03
CA VAL A 63 1.72 0.99 6.10
C VAL A 63 1.52 0.52 4.67
N VAL A 64 1.70 -0.78 4.37
CA VAL A 64 1.48 -1.32 3.02
C VAL A 64 0.03 -1.13 2.60
N SER A 65 -0.94 -1.41 3.47
CA SER A 65 -2.37 -1.17 3.18
C SER A 65 -2.64 0.31 2.87
N THR A 66 -2.07 1.22 3.66
CA THR A 66 -2.25 2.67 3.46
C THR A 66 -1.63 3.13 2.15
N ILE A 67 -0.46 2.60 1.77
CA ILE A 67 0.14 2.88 0.46
C ILE A 67 -0.78 2.41 -0.66
N LEU A 68 -1.32 1.19 -0.56
CA LEU A 68 -2.27 0.65 -1.55
C LEU A 68 -3.53 1.51 -1.68
N ASP A 69 -4.01 2.15 -0.60
CA ASP A 69 -5.14 3.08 -0.62
C ASP A 69 -4.85 4.39 -1.35
N THR A 70 -3.57 4.74 -1.54
CA THR A 70 -3.18 5.92 -2.34
C THR A 70 -3.06 5.63 -3.83
N LEU A 71 -3.10 4.35 -4.23
CA LEU A 71 -2.97 3.97 -5.63
C LEU A 71 -4.29 4.14 -6.38
N THR A 72 -4.17 4.44 -7.67
CA THR A 72 -5.28 4.62 -8.59
C THR A 72 -5.28 3.50 -9.63
N GLU A 73 -6.36 3.37 -10.39
CA GLU A 73 -6.47 2.34 -11.43
C GLU A 73 -5.42 2.49 -12.54
N ASN A 74 -4.78 3.64 -12.70
CA ASN A 74 -3.71 3.83 -13.68
C ASN A 74 -2.34 3.35 -13.16
N ASP A 75 -2.21 3.05 -11.87
CA ASP A 75 -0.96 2.60 -11.26
C ASP A 75 -0.82 1.08 -11.36
N PHE A 76 0.43 0.61 -11.42
CA PHE A 76 0.74 -0.81 -11.34
C PHE A 76 1.60 -1.10 -10.11
N VAL A 77 1.29 -2.20 -9.42
CA VAL A 77 1.92 -2.58 -8.18
C VAL A 77 2.24 -4.08 -8.15
N ALA A 78 3.36 -4.43 -7.54
CA ALA A 78 3.66 -5.78 -7.09
C ALA A 78 4.12 -5.74 -5.64
N VAL A 79 3.66 -6.68 -4.83
CA VAL A 79 4.03 -6.80 -3.41
C VAL A 79 4.69 -8.16 -3.20
N PHE A 80 5.89 -8.15 -2.63
CA PHE A 80 6.64 -9.37 -2.31
C PHE A 80 6.89 -9.44 -0.82
N ASN A 81 6.71 -10.61 -0.24
CA ASN A 81 7.21 -10.94 1.08
C ASN A 81 8.62 -11.47 0.94
N PHE A 82 9.54 -11.00 1.78
CA PHE A 82 10.90 -11.54 1.81
C PHE A 82 11.34 -11.97 3.21
N THR A 83 12.01 -13.12 3.23
CA THR A 83 12.77 -13.65 4.37
C THR A 83 14.13 -14.09 3.83
N ASP A 84 14.46 -15.38 3.86
CA ASP A 84 15.63 -15.94 3.17
C ASP A 84 15.41 -16.00 1.65
N GLU A 85 14.15 -16.13 1.24
CA GLU A 85 13.67 -16.09 -0.13
C GLU A 85 12.67 -14.93 -0.33
N THR A 86 12.44 -14.56 -1.59
CA THR A 86 11.50 -13.50 -1.98
C THR A 86 10.36 -14.11 -2.78
N VAL A 87 9.15 -14.02 -2.26
CA VAL A 87 7.95 -14.64 -2.85
C VAL A 87 6.87 -13.58 -3.04
N PRO A 88 6.05 -13.66 -4.10
CA PRO A 88 4.93 -12.75 -4.26
C PRO A 88 3.93 -12.93 -3.13
N LEU A 89 3.43 -11.82 -2.60
CA LEU A 89 2.45 -11.83 -1.51
C LEU A 89 1.17 -12.57 -1.92
N VAL A 90 0.74 -12.40 -3.18
CA VAL A 90 -0.38 -13.12 -3.77
C VAL A 90 0.17 -14.06 -4.85
N PRO A 91 0.09 -15.39 -4.68
CA PRO A 91 0.73 -16.34 -5.60
C PRO A 91 0.31 -16.22 -7.07
N CYS A 92 -0.94 -15.85 -7.35
CA CYS A 92 -1.46 -15.73 -8.72
C CYS A 92 -0.93 -14.50 -9.48
N PHE A 93 -0.31 -13.55 -8.79
CA PHE A 93 0.31 -12.38 -9.40
C PHE A 93 1.76 -12.65 -9.83
N GLU A 94 2.34 -13.80 -9.44
CA GLU A 94 3.66 -14.24 -9.89
C GLU A 94 4.72 -13.13 -9.78
N ASN A 95 5.60 -12.96 -10.77
CA ASN A 95 6.66 -11.95 -10.79
C ASN A 95 6.33 -10.81 -11.76
N ARG A 96 5.11 -10.27 -11.71
CA ARG A 96 4.67 -9.17 -12.57
C ARG A 96 3.99 -8.07 -11.79
N LEU A 97 4.07 -6.86 -12.34
CA LEU A 97 3.28 -5.72 -11.92
C LEU A 97 1.82 -5.93 -12.36
N VAL A 98 0.88 -5.73 -11.43
CA VAL A 98 -0.56 -5.82 -11.71
C VAL A 98 -1.21 -4.46 -11.48
N GLN A 99 -2.24 -4.15 -12.25
CA GLN A 99 -2.97 -2.90 -12.13
C GLN A 99 -3.61 -2.77 -10.74
N ALA A 100 -3.51 -1.59 -10.11
CA ALA A 100 -4.04 -1.30 -8.79
C ALA A 100 -5.56 -1.01 -8.82
N ASN A 101 -6.34 -1.90 -9.43
CA ASN A 101 -7.80 -1.84 -9.38
C ASN A 101 -8.34 -2.31 -8.02
N LEU A 102 -9.59 -1.97 -7.71
CA LEU A 102 -10.24 -2.29 -6.42
C LEU A 102 -10.17 -3.77 -6.06
N LYS A 103 -10.27 -4.67 -7.06
CA LYS A 103 -10.21 -6.11 -6.84
C LYS A 103 -8.81 -6.55 -6.42
N ASN A 104 -7.78 -6.18 -7.19
CA ASN A 104 -6.40 -6.56 -6.94
C ASN A 104 -5.89 -5.97 -5.62
N VAL A 105 -6.21 -4.71 -5.32
CA VAL A 105 -5.89 -4.07 -4.03
C VAL A 105 -6.51 -4.82 -2.88
N ARG A 106 -7.77 -5.27 -3.00
CA ARG A 106 -8.43 -6.08 -1.98
C ARG A 106 -7.73 -7.42 -1.76
N GLU A 107 -7.31 -8.10 -2.82
CA GLU A 107 -6.55 -9.37 -2.71
C GLU A 107 -5.23 -9.17 -1.96
N PHE A 108 -4.49 -8.09 -2.26
CA PHE A 108 -3.27 -7.77 -1.50
C PHE A 108 -3.55 -7.55 -0.02
N LYS A 109 -4.60 -6.80 0.32
CA LYS A 109 -4.98 -6.55 1.73
C LYS A 109 -5.35 -7.83 2.47
N VAL A 110 -6.12 -8.72 1.83
CA VAL A 110 -6.46 -10.04 2.42
C VAL A 110 -5.21 -10.89 2.63
N ALA A 111 -4.29 -10.89 1.68
CA ALA A 111 -3.05 -11.64 1.79
C ALA A 111 -2.11 -11.08 2.88
N LEU A 112 -2.07 -9.76 3.09
CA LEU A 112 -1.31 -9.14 4.18
C LEU A 112 -1.75 -9.64 5.56
N GLU A 113 -3.04 -9.88 5.77
CA GLU A 113 -3.55 -10.38 7.06
C GLU A 113 -3.10 -11.83 7.35
N GLN A 114 -2.78 -12.60 6.32
CA GLN A 114 -2.45 -14.02 6.42
C GLN A 114 -0.94 -14.29 6.50
N ASP A 115 -0.10 -13.27 6.38
CA ASP A 115 1.35 -13.42 6.40
C ASP A 115 1.86 -14.02 7.73
N ARG A 116 3.11 -14.47 7.78
CA ARG A 116 3.73 -14.98 9.00
C ARG A 116 5.20 -14.63 9.00
N THR A 117 5.71 -14.27 10.18
CA THR A 117 7.13 -13.99 10.34
C THR A 117 7.94 -15.26 10.54
N ALA A 118 9.03 -15.39 9.80
CA ALA A 118 9.91 -16.55 9.88
C ALA A 118 11.32 -16.21 9.39
N LYS A 119 12.30 -17.02 9.79
CA LYS A 119 13.68 -16.98 9.26
C LYS A 119 14.34 -15.58 9.34
N VAL A 120 15.40 -15.37 8.55
CA VAL A 120 16.25 -14.17 8.52
C VAL A 120 16.02 -13.42 7.22
N ALA A 121 16.09 -12.09 7.23
CA ALA A 121 15.94 -11.26 6.05
C ALA A 121 17.16 -11.32 5.12
N ASN A 122 16.92 -11.54 3.83
CA ASN A 122 17.89 -11.46 2.74
C ASN A 122 17.53 -10.30 1.80
N PHE A 123 18.04 -9.12 2.12
CA PHE A 123 17.78 -7.90 1.37
C PHE A 123 18.37 -7.93 -0.04
N THR A 124 19.51 -8.59 -0.23
CA THR A 124 20.18 -8.65 -1.55
C THR A 124 19.29 -9.37 -2.56
N THR A 125 18.78 -10.55 -2.22
CA THR A 125 17.88 -11.30 -3.11
C THR A 125 16.57 -10.54 -3.36
N ALA A 126 16.00 -9.92 -2.32
CA ALA A 126 14.77 -9.14 -2.45
C ALA A 126 14.92 -7.93 -3.38
N LEU A 127 16.00 -7.17 -3.23
CA LEU A 127 16.29 -6.00 -4.07
C LEU A 127 16.56 -6.41 -5.52
N LEU A 128 17.36 -7.46 -5.75
CA LEU A 128 17.60 -7.98 -7.10
C LEU A 128 16.29 -8.40 -7.77
N LYS A 129 15.39 -9.07 -7.04
CA LYS A 129 14.09 -9.47 -7.56
C LYS A 129 13.21 -8.27 -7.88
N ALA A 130 13.19 -7.25 -7.03
CA ALA A 130 12.44 -6.02 -7.28
C ALA A 130 12.92 -5.32 -8.56
N PHE A 131 14.23 -5.20 -8.77
CA PHE A 131 14.78 -4.63 -9.99
C PHE A 131 14.48 -5.47 -11.23
N GLU A 132 14.52 -6.81 -11.13
CA GLU A 132 14.12 -7.70 -12.23
C GLU A 132 12.66 -7.49 -12.65
N VAL A 133 11.76 -7.28 -11.68
CA VAL A 133 10.33 -7.04 -11.92
C VAL A 133 10.09 -5.66 -12.52
N LEU A 134 10.82 -4.64 -12.07
CA LEU A 134 10.70 -3.27 -12.59
C LEU A 134 11.33 -3.08 -13.97
N ALA A 135 12.31 -3.90 -14.34
CA ALA A 135 13.01 -3.81 -15.62
C ALA A 135 12.22 -4.45 -16.80
N LYS A 136 11.08 -5.09 -16.51
CA LYS A 136 10.17 -5.65 -17.51
C LYS A 136 9.11 -4.63 -17.91
#